data_AF-A0A9J6C587-F1
#
_entry.id   AF-A0A9J6C587-F1
#
_cell.length_a   1.000
_cell.length_b   1.000
_cell.length_c   1.000
_cell.angle_alpha   90.00
_cell.angle_beta   90.00
_cell.angle_gamma   90.00
#
_symmetry.space_group_name_H-M   'P 1'
#
loop_
_entity.id
_entity.type
_entity.pdbx_description
1 polymer ?
#
loop_
_entity_poly.entity_id
_entity_poly.type
_entity_poly.pdbx_seq_one_letter_code
_entity_poly.pdbx_strand_id
1 'polypeptide(L)'
;MFLFIQLMLNELLIPSNHNLLLAKMKRLGFRGKILNLIKDYLADRKQFVKINDYESDLITIQFGVPQGSNLGPLLFVIMLSDLQFINLHATIIEFADDILLI
;
A
#
# COMPACT_ATOMS: atom_id res chain seq x y z
N MET A 1 13.40 -4.36 16.83
CA MET A 1 13.54 -4.53 15.38
C MET A 1 12.23 -4.97 14.72
N PHE A 2 11.66 -6.13 15.07
CA PHE A 2 10.31 -6.54 14.62
C PHE A 2 9.20 -5.51 14.93
N LEU A 3 9.23 -4.93 16.14
CA LEU A 3 8.27 -3.89 16.53
C LEU A 3 8.42 -2.60 15.71
N PHE A 4 9.63 -2.31 15.19
CA PHE A 4 9.93 -1.09 14.45
C PHE A 4 9.43 -1.18 12.99
N ILE A 5 9.49 -2.37 12.38
CA ILE A 5 8.92 -2.64 11.06
C ILE A 5 7.38 -2.62 11.11
N GLN A 6 6.78 -3.22 12.15
CA GLN A 6 5.33 -3.16 12.36
C GLN A 6 4.85 -1.71 12.57
N LEU A 7 5.60 -0.91 13.34
CA LEU A 7 5.33 0.52 13.53
C LEU A 7 5.50 1.32 12.23
N MET A 8 6.55 1.07 11.44
CA MET A 8 6.69 1.73 10.13
C MET A 8 5.57 1.36 9.16
N LEU A 9 5.20 0.08 9.07
CA LEU A 9 4.07 -0.34 8.22
C LEU A 9 2.78 0.34 8.68
N ASN A 10 2.51 0.39 9.98
CA ASN A 10 1.34 1.08 10.51
C ASN A 10 1.39 2.60 10.26
N GLU A 11 2.51 3.28 10.51
CA GLU A 11 2.60 4.73 10.29
C GLU A 11 2.62 5.12 8.79
N LEU A 12 3.19 4.30 7.90
CA LEU A 12 3.12 4.49 6.45
C LEU A 12 1.74 4.14 5.85
N LEU A 13 0.99 3.21 6.45
CA LEU A 13 -0.28 2.71 5.90
C LEU A 13 -1.54 3.42 6.44
N ILE A 14 -1.49 4.16 7.56
CA ILE A 14 -2.71 4.46 8.32
C ILE A 14 -3.51 5.74 7.92
N PRO A 15 -2.98 6.85 7.37
CA PRO A 15 -3.90 7.95 7.01
C PRO A 15 -3.82 8.58 5.61
N SER A 16 -2.95 8.12 4.69
CA SER A 16 -2.85 8.71 3.34
C SER A 16 -3.12 7.67 2.25
N ASN A 17 -4.40 7.29 2.11
CA ASN A 17 -5.32 7.82 1.10
C ASN A 17 -4.79 7.55 -0.31
N HIS A 18 -5.54 6.83 -1.14
CA HIS A 18 -5.17 6.51 -2.54
C HIS A 18 -4.58 7.69 -3.32
N ASN A 19 -4.93 8.92 -2.93
CA ASN A 19 -4.30 10.16 -3.37
C ASN A 19 -2.77 10.23 -3.23
N LEU A 20 -2.15 9.75 -2.15
CA LEU A 20 -0.70 9.76 -1.98
C LEU A 20 -0.01 8.80 -2.95
N LEU A 21 -0.54 7.58 -3.09
CA LEU A 21 -0.06 6.62 -4.08
C LEU A 21 -0.19 7.19 -5.50
N LEU A 22 -1.34 7.77 -5.84
CA LEU A 22 -1.56 8.42 -7.14
C LEU A 22 -0.61 9.62 -7.37
N ALA A 23 -0.34 10.41 -6.34
CA ALA A 23 0.62 11.52 -6.41
C ALA A 23 2.05 11.00 -6.61
N LYS A 24 2.43 9.93 -5.93
CA LYS A 24 3.74 9.27 -6.09
C LYS A 24 3.90 8.69 -7.49
N MET A 25 2.89 7.99 -8.00
CA MET A 25 2.89 7.51 -9.39
C MET A 25 2.97 8.68 -10.37
N LYS A 26 2.28 9.79 -10.12
CA LYS A 26 2.45 11.01 -10.92
C LYS A 26 3.90 11.54 -10.82
N ARG A 27 4.55 11.51 -9.66
CA ARG A 27 5.96 11.90 -9.53
C ARG A 27 6.89 10.99 -10.34
N LEU A 28 6.61 9.68 -10.38
CA LEU A 28 7.34 8.67 -11.16
C LEU A 28 7.07 8.71 -12.68
N GLY A 29 6.20 9.62 -13.17
CA GLY A 29 5.95 9.80 -14.59
C GLY A 29 4.68 9.13 -15.14
N PHE A 30 3.89 8.43 -14.31
CA PHE A 30 2.61 7.86 -14.75
C PHE A 30 1.60 8.96 -15.06
N ARG A 31 0.93 8.91 -16.22
CA ARG A 31 0.01 9.95 -16.70
C ARG A 31 -1.21 9.33 -17.41
N GLY A 32 -2.22 10.17 -17.67
CA GLY A 32 -3.34 9.85 -18.55
C GLY A 32 -4.12 8.60 -18.12
N LYS A 33 -4.41 7.73 -19.09
CA LYS A 33 -5.29 6.57 -18.92
C LYS A 33 -4.82 5.60 -17.84
N ILE A 34 -3.51 5.38 -17.70
CA ILE A 34 -2.97 4.44 -16.70
C ILE A 34 -3.23 4.97 -15.28
N LEU A 35 -3.02 6.27 -15.06
CA LEU A 35 -3.25 6.87 -13.75
C LEU A 35 -4.75 6.87 -13.39
N ASN A 36 -5.61 7.11 -14.37
CA ASN A 36 -7.07 7.03 -14.18
C ASN A 36 -7.52 5.60 -13.88
N LEU A 37 -6.99 4.60 -14.61
CA LEU A 37 -7.28 3.20 -14.36
C LEU A 37 -6.93 2.80 -12.92
N ILE A 38 -5.77 3.24 -12.42
CA ILE A 38 -5.35 2.94 -11.05
C ILE A 38 -6.20 3.70 -10.03
N LYS A 39 -6.59 4.95 -10.32
CA LYS A 39 -7.52 5.70 -9.48
C LYS A 39 -8.85 4.96 -9.35
N ASP A 40 -9.42 4.52 -10.46
CA ASP A 40 -10.70 3.80 -10.49
C ASP A 40 -10.57 2.43 -9.81
N TYR A 41 -9.44 1.75 -10.01
CA TYR A 41 -9.12 0.47 -9.38
C TYR A 41 -9.07 0.53 -7.84
N LEU A 42 -8.69 1.69 -7.28
CA LEU A 42 -8.58 1.89 -5.84
C LEU A 42 -9.87 2.44 -5.22
N ALA A 43 -10.71 3.11 -6.00
CA ALA A 43 -11.90 3.84 -5.54
C ALA A 43 -13.08 2.93 -5.15
N ASP A 44 -13.92 3.44 -4.24
CA ASP A 44 -15.22 2.87 -3.79
C ASP A 44 -15.19 1.36 -3.45
N ARG A 45 -14.05 0.90 -2.93
CA ARG A 45 -13.89 -0.49 -2.52
C ARG A 45 -14.61 -0.74 -1.21
N LYS A 46 -15.20 -1.92 -1.09
CA LYS A 46 -15.89 -2.37 0.13
C LYS A 46 -15.43 -3.77 0.49
N GLN A 47 -15.36 -4.07 1.78
CA GLN A 47 -15.07 -5.41 2.30
C GLN A 47 -16.05 -5.80 3.39
N PHE A 48 -16.24 -7.10 3.54
CA PHE A 48 -16.86 -7.73 4.68
C PHE A 48 -16.15 -9.07 4.91
N VAL A 49 -16.34 -9.67 6.08
CA VAL A 49 -15.79 -10.98 6.44
C VAL A 49 -16.94 -11.95 6.59
N LYS A 50 -16.81 -13.15 6.01
CA LYS A 50 -17.75 -14.26 6.18
C LYS A 50 -17.05 -15.44 6.84
N ILE A 51 -17.63 -15.95 7.93
CA ILE A 51 -17.17 -17.16 8.62
C ILE A 51 -18.39 -18.06 8.81
N ASN A 52 -18.42 -19.19 8.11
CA ASN A 52 -19.58 -20.08 8.03
C ASN A 52 -20.84 -19.29 7.59
N ASP A 53 -21.87 -19.29 8.44
CA ASP A 53 -23.16 -18.62 8.20
C ASP A 53 -23.21 -17.18 8.72
N TYR A 54 -22.11 -16.66 9.28
CA TYR A 54 -22.04 -15.30 9.82
C TYR A 54 -21.30 -14.37 8.86
N GLU A 55 -21.85 -13.17 8.67
CA GLU A 55 -21.29 -12.11 7.84
C GLU A 55 -21.13 -10.85 8.69
N SER A 56 -20.01 -10.13 8.51
CA SER A 56 -19.81 -8.81 9.09
C SER A 56 -20.53 -7.74 8.28
N ASP A 57 -20.64 -6.55 8.84
CA ASP A 57 -21.06 -5.37 8.09
C ASP A 57 -20.11 -5.09 6.91
N LEU A 58 -20.67 -4.50 5.86
CA LEU A 58 -19.93 -4.02 4.70
C LEU A 58 -19.27 -2.68 5.05
N ILE A 59 -17.95 -2.64 5.04
CA ILE A 59 -17.17 -1.43 5.33
C ILE A 59 -16.49 -0.90 4.06
N THR A 60 -16.39 0.42 3.94
CA THR A 60 -15.69 1.07 2.83
C THR A 60 -14.19 1.12 3.12
N ILE A 61 -13.37 0.73 2.14
CA ILE A 61 -11.92 0.64 2.25
C ILE A 61 -11.26 1.90 1.69
N GLN A 62 -10.73 2.73 2.58
CA GLN A 62 -10.05 3.98 2.21
C GLN A 62 -8.53 3.83 2.06
N PHE A 63 -7.98 2.67 2.44
CA PHE A 63 -6.54 2.43 2.53
C PHE A 63 -6.12 1.12 1.88
N GLY A 64 -4.82 1.03 1.56
CA GLY A 64 -4.23 -0.16 0.98
C GLY A 64 -4.70 -0.48 -0.44
N VAL A 65 -4.32 -1.66 -0.91
CA VAL A 65 -4.60 -2.21 -2.24
C VAL A 65 -5.42 -3.50 -2.11
N PRO A 66 -6.15 -3.93 -3.15
CA PRO A 66 -6.90 -5.19 -3.08
C PRO A 66 -5.96 -6.40 -2.91
N GLN A 67 -6.15 -7.16 -1.83
CA GLN A 67 -5.44 -8.43 -1.63
C GLN A 67 -5.92 -9.48 -2.65
N GLY A 68 -5.01 -10.35 -3.10
CA GLY A 68 -5.30 -11.37 -4.12
C GLY A 68 -5.38 -10.83 -5.55
N SER A 69 -5.02 -9.57 -5.77
CA SER A 69 -4.97 -8.97 -7.09
C SER A 69 -3.56 -8.98 -7.69
N ASN A 70 -3.48 -9.03 -9.03
CA ASN A 70 -2.20 -8.98 -9.74
C ASN A 70 -1.52 -7.60 -9.64
N LEU A 71 -2.30 -6.52 -9.49
CA LEU A 71 -1.78 -5.15 -9.38
C LEU A 71 -1.37 -4.77 -7.95
N GLY A 72 -1.93 -5.44 -6.94
CA GLY A 72 -1.66 -5.18 -5.53
C GLY A 72 -0.17 -5.17 -5.20
N PRO A 73 0.60 -6.24 -5.52
CA PRO A 73 2.04 -6.30 -5.25
C PRO A 73 2.83 -5.16 -5.90
N LEU A 74 2.52 -4.80 -7.15
CA LEU A 74 3.20 -3.69 -7.84
C LEU A 74 2.93 -2.35 -7.16
N LEU A 75 1.67 -2.07 -6.85
CA LEU A 75 1.27 -0.83 -6.18
C LEU A 75 1.86 -0.74 -4.77
N PHE A 76 2.02 -1.88 -4.09
CA PHE A 76 2.65 -1.98 -2.79
C PHE A 76 4.15 -1.66 -2.85
N VAL A 77 4.88 -2.23 -3.81
CA VAL A 77 6.30 -1.89 -4.04
C VAL A 77 6.47 -0.40 -4.37
N ILE A 78 5.61 0.16 -5.21
CA ILE A 78 5.62 1.60 -5.51
C ILE A 78 5.41 2.42 -4.23
N MET A 79 4.52 2.00 -3.34
CA MET A 79 4.27 2.70 -2.08
C MET A 79 5.53 2.67 -1.19
N LEU A 80 6.20 1.52 -1.07
CA LEU A 80 7.39 1.36 -0.23
C LEU A 80 8.67 1.97 -0.83
N SER A 81 8.72 2.24 -2.13
CA SER A 81 9.96 2.66 -2.80
C SER A 81 10.64 3.94 -2.29
N ASP A 82 10.01 4.68 -1.36
CA ASP A 82 10.63 5.87 -0.76
C ASP A 82 11.49 5.52 0.48
N LEU A 83 11.33 4.31 1.03
CA LEU A 83 12.06 3.82 2.21
C LEU A 83 13.57 3.82 2.00
N GLN A 84 14.04 3.44 0.80
CA GLN A 84 15.46 3.50 0.41
C GLN A 84 16.10 4.90 0.54
N PHE A 85 15.31 5.98 0.59
CA PHE A 85 15.83 7.35 0.71
C PHE A 85 15.83 7.86 2.15
N ILE A 86 15.34 7.06 3.11
CA ILE A 86 15.40 7.43 4.51
C ILE A 86 16.85 7.31 4.96
N ASN A 87 17.38 8.39 5.52
CA ASN A 87 18.73 8.41 6.06
C ASN A 87 18.76 7.66 7.39
N LEU A 88 18.91 6.34 7.32
CA LEU A 88 19.14 5.47 8.46
C LEU A 88 20.64 5.21 8.60
N HIS A 89 21.13 5.10 9.84
CA HIS A 89 22.45 4.54 10.15
C HIS A 89 22.47 3.01 9.97
N ALA A 90 21.84 2.51 8.90
CA ALA A 90 21.70 1.11 8.57
C ALA A 90 21.50 0.97 7.05
N THR A 91 21.94 -0.15 6.49
CA THR A 91 21.63 -0.52 5.11
C THR A 91 20.25 -1.14 5.05
N ILE A 92 19.41 -0.68 4.12
CA ILE A 92 18.08 -1.23 3.89
C ILE A 92 18.14 -2.19 2.69
N ILE A 93 17.65 -3.42 2.89
CA ILE A 93 17.40 -4.39 1.82
C ILE A 93 15.90 -4.69 1.80
N GLU A 94 15.25 -4.47 0.66
CA GLU A 94 13.80 -4.63 0.48
C GLU A 94 13.49 -5.79 -0.49
N PHE A 95 12.56 -6.66 -0.11
CA PHE A 95 11.99 -7.68 -0.99
C PHE A 95 10.50 -7.85 -0.71
N ALA A 96 9.65 -7.43 -1.65
CA ALA A 96 8.19 -7.42 -1.47
C ALA A 96 7.76 -6.68 -0.18
N ASP A 97 7.25 -7.38 0.83
CA ASP A 97 6.88 -6.88 2.16
C ASP A 97 7.94 -7.09 3.24
N ASP A 98 9.03 -7.79 2.92
CA ASP A 98 10.16 -7.99 3.82
C ASP A 98 11.19 -6.86 3.72
N ILE A 99 11.61 -6.36 4.88
CA ILE A 99 12.65 -5.33 5.01
C ILE A 99 13.71 -5.84 5.99
N LEU A 100 14.96 -5.89 5.54
CA LEU A 100 16.12 -6.19 6.37
C LEU A 100 16.95 -4.91 6.59
N LEU A 101 17.26 -4.62 7.85
CA LEU A 101 18.16 -3.53 8.27
C LEU A 101 19.47 -4.13 8.76
N ILE A 102 20.59 -3.69 8.19
CA ILE A 102 21.96 -4.11 8.54
C ILE A 102 22.75 -2.93 9.11
#